data_AF-A0A0P0N5A1-F1
#
_entry.id   AF-A0A0P0N5A1-F1
#
_cell.length_a   1.000
_cell.length_b   1.000
_cell.length_c   1.000
_cell.angle_alpha   90.00
_cell.angle_beta   90.00
_cell.angle_gamma   90.00
#
_symmetry.space_group_name_H-M   'P 1'
#
loop_
_entity.id
_entity.type
_entity.pdbx_description
1 polymer ?
#
loop_
_entity_poly.entity_id
_entity_poly.type
_entity_poly.pdbx_seq_one_letter_code
_entity_poly.pdbx_strand_id
1 'polypeptide(L)'
;MDREHSLESRLEKLLASLEKIKEQLEDIALDEMSEARAYSNMARACYEEDARWNLFLIAMDSIVHQEIAWALIRAINEIQVVAKELLSYRPRREDMGQVVDLVEIHKSIEDLAKSSYEGLLHLAEPGTTLRKLLELLVEEEKKHERLAIATAERLRNLLQQSNRREEEQD
;
A
#
# COMPACT_ATOMS: atom_id res chain seq x y z
N MET A 1 -1.88 -20.68 -24.53
CA MET A 1 -2.02 -19.83 -23.32
C MET A 1 -1.96 -18.39 -23.79
N ASP A 2 -3.00 -17.61 -23.53
CA ASP A 2 -3.02 -16.18 -23.87
C ASP A 2 -1.88 -15.46 -23.16
N ARG A 3 -0.93 -14.93 -23.94
CA ARG A 3 0.19 -14.13 -23.42
C ARG A 3 -0.29 -12.91 -22.63
N GLU A 4 -1.52 -12.49 -22.84
CA GLU A 4 -2.10 -11.31 -22.22
C GLU A 4 -2.27 -11.44 -20.69
N HIS A 5 -2.36 -12.66 -20.17
CA HIS A 5 -2.55 -12.95 -18.74
C HIS A 5 -1.28 -13.50 -18.04
N SER A 6 -0.12 -13.46 -18.68
CA SER A 6 1.13 -13.87 -18.01
C SER A 6 1.50 -12.90 -16.88
N LEU A 7 2.21 -13.40 -15.86
CA LEU A 7 2.76 -12.55 -14.80
C LEU A 7 3.64 -11.44 -15.38
N GLU A 8 4.46 -11.78 -16.37
CA GLU A 8 5.33 -10.85 -17.09
C GLU A 8 4.55 -9.68 -17.70
N SER A 9 3.54 -9.96 -18.53
CA SER A 9 2.66 -8.94 -19.13
C SER A 9 1.99 -8.05 -18.08
N ARG A 10 1.58 -8.62 -16.94
CA ARG A 10 0.97 -7.87 -15.84
C ARG A 10 1.97 -6.95 -15.15
N LEU A 11 3.19 -7.41 -14.90
CA LEU A 11 4.24 -6.62 -14.27
C LEU A 11 4.73 -5.49 -15.19
N GLU A 12 4.88 -5.74 -16.49
CA GLU A 12 5.24 -4.70 -17.47
C GLU A 12 4.19 -3.57 -17.54
N LYS A 13 2.91 -3.95 -17.62
CA LYS A 13 1.80 -2.98 -17.59
C LYS A 13 1.77 -2.18 -16.29
N LEU A 14 2.03 -2.83 -15.15
CA LEU A 14 2.12 -2.18 -13.84
C LEU A 14 3.26 -1.15 -13.83
N LEU A 15 4.47 -1.54 -14.21
CA LEU A 15 5.64 -0.66 -14.24
C LEU A 15 5.41 0.59 -15.09
N ALA A 16 4.82 0.44 -16.27
CA ALA A 16 4.48 1.57 -17.14
C ALA A 16 3.43 2.50 -16.54
N SER A 17 2.46 1.95 -15.80
CA SER A 17 1.42 2.74 -15.13
C SER A 17 1.99 3.50 -13.93
N LEU A 18 2.85 2.84 -13.16
CA LEU A 18 3.52 3.43 -11.99
C LEU A 18 4.38 4.64 -12.36
N GLU A 19 5.06 4.61 -13.50
CA GLU A 19 5.87 5.75 -13.95
C GLU A 19 5.00 6.98 -14.21
N LYS A 20 3.87 6.81 -14.89
CA LYS A 20 2.92 7.91 -15.14
C LYS A 20 2.31 8.47 -13.85
N ILE A 21 1.99 7.59 -12.91
CA ILE A 21 1.45 8.00 -11.60
C ILE A 21 2.49 8.82 -10.84
N LYS A 22 3.76 8.39 -10.87
CA LYS A 22 4.87 9.10 -10.20
C LYS A 22 5.03 10.53 -10.73
N GLU A 23 5.02 10.72 -12.06
CA GLU A 23 5.09 12.05 -12.68
C GLU A 23 3.95 12.96 -12.19
N GLN A 24 2.71 12.44 -12.13
CA GLN A 24 1.56 13.22 -11.66
C GLN A 24 1.62 13.54 -10.16
N LEU A 25 2.18 12.64 -9.35
CA LEU A 25 2.31 12.87 -7.90
C LEU A 25 3.33 13.96 -7.56
N GLU A 26 4.36 14.15 -8.39
CA GLU A 26 5.34 15.22 -8.20
C GLU A 26 4.68 16.60 -8.34
N ASP A 27 3.85 16.78 -9.37
CA ASP A 27 3.08 18.01 -9.58
C ASP A 27 2.12 18.28 -8.41
N ILE A 28 1.37 17.25 -8.00
CA ILE A 28 0.45 17.34 -6.84
C ILE A 28 1.22 17.75 -5.57
N ALA A 29 2.38 17.14 -5.31
CA ALA A 29 3.16 17.45 -4.11
C ALA A 29 3.62 18.92 -4.06
N LEU A 30 3.94 19.50 -5.22
CA LEU A 30 4.34 20.90 -5.32
C LEU A 30 3.16 21.86 -5.14
N ASP A 31 2.00 21.51 -5.69
CA ASP A 31 0.77 22.27 -5.54
C ASP A 31 0.32 22.29 -4.06
N GLU A 32 0.30 21.13 -3.41
CA GLU A 32 -0.07 20.99 -1.99
C GLU A 32 0.88 21.76 -1.06
N MET A 33 2.18 21.80 -1.38
CA MET A 33 3.15 22.61 -0.63
C MET A 33 2.84 24.12 -0.73
N SER A 34 2.44 24.58 -1.91
CA SER A 34 2.03 25.97 -2.14
C SER A 34 0.75 26.30 -1.36
N GLU A 35 -0.25 25.41 -1.41
CA GLU A 35 -1.52 25.55 -0.68
C GLU A 35 -1.31 25.59 0.83
N ALA A 36 -0.55 24.65 1.38
CA ALA A 36 -0.21 24.59 2.80
C ALA A 36 0.36 25.94 3.29
N ARG A 37 1.27 26.55 2.51
CA ARG A 37 1.85 27.85 2.82
C ARG A 37 0.83 28.98 2.73
N ALA A 38 -0.03 28.97 1.71
CA ALA A 38 -1.06 29.98 1.51
C ALA A 38 -2.08 29.97 2.67
N TYR A 39 -2.65 28.81 2.99
CA TYR A 39 -3.62 28.66 4.07
C TYR A 39 -3.00 28.98 5.44
N SER A 40 -1.75 28.58 5.69
CA SER A 40 -1.04 28.95 6.92
C SER A 40 -0.88 30.46 7.09
N ASN A 41 -0.56 31.18 6.01
CA ASN A 41 -0.44 32.65 6.05
C ASN A 41 -1.80 33.31 6.26
N MET A 42 -2.86 32.81 5.61
CA MET A 42 -4.23 33.30 5.81
C MET A 42 -4.70 33.07 7.25
N ALA A 43 -4.46 31.90 7.82
CA ALA A 43 -4.77 31.60 9.22
C ALA A 43 -4.07 32.58 10.16
N ARG A 44 -2.78 32.86 9.95
CA ARG A 44 -2.00 33.81 10.76
C ARG A 44 -2.56 35.24 10.71
N ALA A 45 -3.07 35.66 9.56
CA ALA A 45 -3.60 37.01 9.35
C ALA A 45 -5.08 37.17 9.76
N CYS A 46 -5.82 36.07 9.88
CA CYS A 46 -7.25 36.10 10.20
C CYS A 46 -7.47 36.48 11.67
N TYR A 47 -8.33 37.46 11.96
CA TYR A 47 -8.64 37.89 13.32
C TYR A 47 -9.75 37.06 13.98
N GLU A 48 -10.67 36.51 13.18
CA GLU A 48 -11.84 35.75 13.62
C GLU A 48 -11.42 34.32 13.94
N GLU A 49 -11.84 33.80 15.10
CA GLU A 49 -11.29 32.60 15.71
C GLU A 49 -11.71 31.33 14.96
N ASP A 50 -12.98 31.22 14.58
CA ASP A 50 -13.51 30.03 13.91
C ASP A 50 -12.94 29.92 12.48
N ALA A 51 -12.89 31.03 11.74
CA ALA A 51 -12.28 31.08 10.42
C ALA A 51 -10.77 30.78 10.50
N ARG A 52 -10.06 31.31 11.51
CA ARG A 52 -8.65 30.98 11.74
C ARG A 52 -8.46 29.48 11.98
N TRP A 53 -9.31 28.86 12.80
CA TRP A 53 -9.26 27.42 13.04
C TRP A 53 -9.51 26.61 11.76
N ASN A 54 -10.53 26.96 10.99
CA ASN A 54 -10.82 26.29 9.72
C ASN A 54 -9.67 26.42 8.71
N LEU A 55 -9.08 27.60 8.57
CA LEU A 55 -7.91 27.81 7.71
C LEU A 55 -6.70 26.99 8.17
N PHE A 56 -6.52 26.84 9.48
CA PHE A 56 -5.48 25.98 10.04
C PHE A 56 -5.72 24.50 9.72
N LEU A 57 -6.95 24.01 9.85
CA LEU A 57 -7.30 22.64 9.48
C LEU A 57 -7.05 22.35 8.00
N ILE A 58 -7.36 23.30 7.10
CA ILE A 58 -7.06 23.16 5.67
C ILE A 58 -5.54 23.12 5.45
N ALA A 59 -4.78 24.01 6.09
CA ALA A 59 -3.33 23.99 5.99
C ALA A 59 -2.72 22.67 6.48
N MET A 60 -3.26 22.11 7.57
CA MET A 60 -2.85 20.79 8.07
C MET A 60 -3.11 19.70 7.04
N ASP A 61 -4.29 19.69 6.40
CA ASP A 61 -4.63 18.70 5.39
C ASP A 61 -3.72 18.81 4.16
N SER A 62 -3.43 20.01 3.65
CA SER A 62 -2.49 20.20 2.53
C SER A 62 -1.07 19.74 2.88
N ILE A 63 -0.60 19.94 4.12
CA ILE A 63 0.68 19.38 4.58
C ILE A 63 0.65 17.85 4.51
N VAL A 64 -0.45 17.24 4.99
CA VAL A 64 -0.62 15.78 4.94
C VAL A 64 -0.68 15.29 3.49
N HIS A 65 -1.37 15.99 2.58
CA HIS A 65 -1.46 15.63 1.16
C HIS A 65 -0.09 15.67 0.48
N GLN A 66 0.70 16.72 0.73
CA GLN A 66 2.08 16.81 0.26
C GLN A 66 2.91 15.61 0.72
N GLU A 67 2.86 15.26 2.02
CA GLU A 67 3.62 14.14 2.56
C GLU A 67 3.14 12.79 2.03
N ILE A 68 1.82 12.62 1.83
CA ILE A 68 1.25 11.44 1.17
C ILE A 68 1.79 11.32 -0.26
N ALA A 69 1.81 12.39 -1.04
CA ALA A 69 2.31 12.35 -2.41
C ALA A 69 3.78 11.90 -2.46
N TRP A 70 4.63 12.47 -1.60
CA TRP A 70 6.03 12.05 -1.50
C TRP A 70 6.20 10.62 -0.99
N ALA A 71 5.39 10.18 -0.03
CA ALA A 71 5.40 8.81 0.45
C ALA A 71 5.00 7.82 -0.65
N LEU A 72 3.99 8.14 -1.45
CA LEU A 72 3.55 7.33 -2.59
C LEU A 72 4.65 7.25 -3.65
N ILE A 73 5.36 8.34 -3.96
CA ILE A 73 6.49 8.30 -4.90
C ILE A 73 7.58 7.33 -4.41
N ARG A 74 7.92 7.36 -3.11
CA ARG A 74 8.89 6.41 -2.52
C ARG A 74 8.39 4.96 -2.62
N ALA A 75 7.14 4.72 -2.25
CA ALA A 75 6.53 3.39 -2.34
C ALA A 75 6.49 2.88 -3.79
N ILE A 76 6.19 3.75 -4.77
CA ILE A 76 6.22 3.41 -6.20
C ILE A 76 7.63 2.93 -6.60
N ASN A 77 8.68 3.63 -6.20
CA ASN A 77 10.05 3.24 -6.51
C ASN A 77 10.39 1.85 -5.92
N GLU A 78 9.97 1.57 -4.68
CA GLU A 78 10.16 0.25 -4.05
C GLU A 78 9.39 -0.85 -4.79
N ILE A 79 8.12 -0.60 -5.15
CA ILE A 79 7.31 -1.54 -5.93
C ILE A 79 7.96 -1.81 -7.29
N GLN A 80 8.51 -0.79 -7.95
CA GLN A 80 9.20 -0.96 -9.23
C GLN A 80 10.45 -1.85 -9.09
N VAL A 81 11.20 -1.72 -7.98
CA VAL A 81 12.35 -2.61 -7.69
C VAL A 81 11.87 -4.05 -7.54
N VAL A 82 10.91 -4.31 -6.66
CA VAL A 82 10.39 -5.66 -6.42
C VAL A 82 9.80 -6.28 -7.68
N ALA A 83 9.06 -5.50 -8.48
CA ALA A 83 8.50 -5.98 -9.75
C ALA A 83 9.59 -6.39 -10.75
N LYS A 84 10.69 -5.63 -10.84
CA LYS A 84 11.85 -5.99 -11.68
C LYS A 84 12.57 -7.23 -11.18
N GLU A 85 12.70 -7.38 -9.86
CA GLU A 85 13.27 -8.59 -9.25
C GLU A 85 12.42 -9.81 -9.60
N LEU A 86 11.10 -9.74 -9.45
CA LEU A 86 10.17 -10.82 -9.82
C LEU A 86 10.22 -11.19 -11.31
N LEU A 87 10.46 -10.22 -12.20
CA LEU A 87 10.66 -10.48 -13.63
C LEU A 87 11.98 -11.20 -13.90
N SER A 88 13.03 -10.90 -13.14
CA SER A 88 14.37 -11.46 -13.33
C SER A 88 14.58 -12.82 -12.64
N TYR A 89 13.87 -13.07 -11.54
CA TYR A 89 14.07 -14.23 -10.68
C TYR A 89 13.24 -15.43 -11.16
N ARG A 90 13.86 -16.61 -11.18
CA ARG A 90 13.18 -17.87 -11.44
C ARG A 90 13.09 -18.67 -10.14
N PRO A 91 11.89 -18.82 -9.55
CA PRO A 91 11.75 -19.54 -8.28
C PRO A 91 12.05 -21.03 -8.45
N ARG A 92 12.63 -21.64 -7.41
CA ARG A 92 12.86 -23.09 -7.35
C ARG A 92 11.68 -23.77 -6.66
N ARG A 93 11.40 -25.01 -7.06
CA ARG A 93 10.26 -25.76 -6.52
C ARG A 93 10.48 -26.13 -5.06
N GLU A 94 11.71 -26.40 -4.64
CA GLU A 94 12.06 -26.71 -3.25
C GLU A 94 11.73 -25.57 -2.26
N ASP A 95 11.67 -24.32 -2.73
CA ASP A 95 11.40 -23.16 -1.87
C ASP A 95 9.91 -23.06 -1.48
N MET A 96 9.02 -23.80 -2.16
CA MET A 96 7.58 -23.65 -2.02
C MET A 96 7.05 -23.96 -0.62
N GLY A 97 7.66 -24.93 0.08
CA GLY A 97 7.31 -25.24 1.47
C GLY A 97 7.56 -24.05 2.40
N GLN A 98 8.75 -23.45 2.29
CA GLN A 98 9.12 -22.27 3.06
C GLN A 98 8.19 -21.07 2.77
N VAL A 99 7.79 -20.88 1.51
CA VAL A 99 6.85 -19.81 1.15
C VAL A 99 5.50 -19.98 1.84
N VAL A 100 4.98 -21.22 1.95
CA VAL A 100 3.73 -21.47 2.68
C VAL A 100 3.86 -21.07 4.14
N ASP A 101 4.91 -21.52 4.81
CA ASP A 101 5.15 -21.21 6.22
C ASP A 101 5.23 -19.70 6.46
N LEU A 102 5.94 -18.98 5.58
CA LEU A 102 6.04 -17.52 5.65
C LEU A 102 4.69 -16.83 5.47
N VAL A 103 3.90 -17.22 4.46
CA VAL A 103 2.57 -16.62 4.25
C VAL A 103 1.64 -16.89 5.44
N GLU A 104 1.77 -18.05 6.08
CA GLU A 104 0.99 -18.36 7.28
C GLU A 104 1.36 -17.50 8.48
N ILE A 105 2.65 -17.25 8.70
CA ILE A 105 3.13 -16.33 9.74
C ILE A 105 2.58 -14.92 9.48
N HIS A 106 2.58 -14.48 8.22
CA HIS A 106 2.10 -13.14 7.88
C HIS A 106 0.62 -12.91 8.21
N LYS A 107 -0.22 -13.95 8.23
CA LYS A 107 -1.63 -13.80 8.63
C LYS A 107 -1.81 -13.19 10.02
N SER A 108 -0.97 -13.57 11.00
CA SER A 108 -1.06 -12.99 12.35
C SER A 108 -0.42 -11.61 12.44
N ILE A 109 0.54 -11.31 11.56
CA ILE A 109 1.16 -9.98 11.44
C ILE A 109 0.12 -8.96 10.96
N GLU A 110 -0.70 -9.30 9.96
CA GLU A 110 -1.74 -8.39 9.45
C GLU A 110 -2.78 -8.04 10.52
N ASP A 111 -3.15 -8.99 11.38
CA ASP A 111 -4.09 -8.74 12.49
C ASP A 111 -3.50 -7.76 13.52
N LEU A 112 -2.21 -7.92 13.86
CA LEU A 112 -1.50 -7.02 14.76
C LEU A 112 -1.37 -5.60 14.18
N ALA A 113 -1.08 -5.50 12.88
CA ALA A 113 -0.99 -4.22 12.16
C ALA A 113 -2.33 -3.49 12.17
N LYS A 114 -3.42 -4.20 11.84
CA LYS A 114 -4.79 -3.67 11.90
C LYS A 114 -5.12 -3.10 13.28
N SER A 115 -4.90 -3.87 14.36
CA SER A 115 -5.16 -3.40 15.72
C SER A 115 -4.32 -2.18 16.10
N SER A 116 -3.10 -2.08 15.59
CA SER A 116 -2.24 -0.91 15.80
C SER A 116 -2.84 0.34 15.16
N TYR A 117 -3.34 0.26 13.92
CA TYR A 117 -4.02 1.38 13.26
C TYR A 117 -5.36 1.75 13.90
N GLU A 118 -6.15 0.76 14.33
CA GLU A 118 -7.39 1.01 15.10
C GLU A 118 -7.09 1.78 16.40
N GLY A 119 -5.97 1.45 17.05
CA GLY A 119 -5.44 2.17 18.20
C GLY A 119 -5.05 3.62 17.92
N LEU A 120 -4.78 4.02 16.67
CA LEU A 120 -4.45 5.40 16.33
C LEU A 120 -5.68 6.25 15.97
N LEU A 121 -6.78 5.63 15.56
CA LEU A 121 -7.99 6.33 15.09
C LEU A 121 -8.60 7.27 16.13
N HIS A 122 -8.51 6.94 17.41
CA HIS A 122 -9.07 7.78 18.48
C HIS A 122 -8.19 9.00 18.80
N LEU A 123 -6.95 9.02 18.32
CA LEU A 123 -6.01 10.13 18.50
C LEU A 123 -6.06 11.14 17.35
N ALA A 124 -6.61 10.75 16.19
CA ALA A 124 -6.72 11.61 15.03
C ALA A 124 -7.97 12.50 15.07
N GLU A 125 -7.78 13.78 14.78
CA GLU A 125 -8.86 14.79 14.76
C GLU A 125 -9.96 14.39 13.77
N PRO A 126 -11.25 14.39 14.18
CA PRO A 126 -12.37 14.09 13.29
C PRO A 126 -12.42 14.97 12.05
N GLY A 127 -12.76 14.38 10.91
CA GLY A 127 -12.92 15.10 9.64
C GLY A 127 -11.61 15.40 8.89
N THR A 128 -10.44 15.18 9.50
CA THR A 128 -9.14 15.39 8.84
C THR A 128 -8.77 14.26 7.86
N THR A 129 -7.88 14.58 6.92
CA THR A 129 -7.31 13.58 6.01
C THR A 129 -6.55 12.49 6.77
N LEU A 130 -5.83 12.85 7.85
CA LEU A 130 -5.09 11.89 8.66
C LEU A 130 -5.98 10.78 9.21
N ARG A 131 -7.17 11.13 9.72
CA ARG A 131 -8.13 10.16 10.21
C ARG A 131 -8.59 9.21 9.09
N LYS A 132 -8.96 9.76 7.93
CA LYS A 132 -9.39 8.94 6.77
C LYS A 132 -8.29 8.01 6.28
N LEU A 133 -7.03 8.45 6.32
CA LEU A 133 -5.90 7.60 5.96
C LEU A 133 -5.75 6.41 6.91
N LEU A 134 -5.88 6.64 8.22
CA LEU A 134 -5.87 5.55 9.21
C LEU A 134 -7.03 4.57 9.00
N GLU A 135 -8.23 5.07 8.69
CA GLU A 135 -9.39 4.23 8.36
C GLU A 135 -9.12 3.38 7.12
N LEU A 136 -8.51 3.96 6.07
CA LEU A 136 -8.10 3.24 4.87
C LEU A 136 -7.07 2.16 5.19
N LEU A 137 -6.06 2.44 6.03
CA LEU A 137 -5.03 1.48 6.41
C LEU A 137 -5.64 0.27 7.14
N VAL A 138 -6.60 0.49 8.05
CA VAL A 138 -7.33 -0.60 8.70
C VAL A 138 -8.04 -1.50 7.68
N GLU A 139 -8.67 -0.93 6.65
CA GLU A 139 -9.34 -1.70 5.60
C GLU A 139 -8.35 -2.44 4.69
N GLU A 140 -7.19 -1.84 4.41
CA GLU A 140 -6.12 -2.50 3.65
C GLU A 140 -5.54 -3.70 4.41
N GLU A 141 -5.32 -3.62 5.73
CA GLU A 141 -4.83 -4.78 6.48
C GLU A 141 -5.84 -5.94 6.52
N LYS A 142 -7.15 -5.64 6.59
CA LYS A 142 -8.20 -6.67 6.42
C LYS A 142 -8.14 -7.32 5.04
N LYS A 143 -7.82 -6.55 4.00
CA LYS A 143 -7.65 -7.08 2.64
C LYS A 143 -6.39 -7.93 2.54
N HIS A 144 -5.27 -7.50 3.11
CA HIS A 144 -4.03 -8.29 3.14
C HIS A 144 -4.23 -9.63 3.84
N GLU A 145 -4.90 -9.64 5.00
CA GLU A 145 -5.24 -10.87 5.72
C GLU A 145 -5.99 -11.86 4.83
N ARG A 146 -7.04 -11.40 4.12
CA ARG A 146 -7.82 -12.24 3.19
C ARG A 146 -6.97 -12.79 2.04
N LEU A 147 -6.09 -11.96 1.48
CA LEU A 147 -5.21 -12.36 0.39
C LEU A 147 -4.15 -13.37 0.87
N ALA A 148 -3.60 -13.20 2.06
CA ALA A 148 -2.66 -14.13 2.67
C ALA A 148 -3.32 -15.50 2.91
N ILE A 149 -4.54 -15.52 3.45
CA ILE A 149 -5.33 -16.75 3.63
C ILE A 149 -5.52 -17.48 2.31
N ALA A 150 -6.08 -16.80 1.29
CA ALA A 150 -6.36 -17.40 0.00
C ALA A 150 -5.07 -17.89 -0.70
N THR A 151 -3.96 -17.16 -0.51
CA THR A 151 -2.65 -17.54 -1.06
C THR A 151 -2.11 -18.79 -0.36
N ALA A 152 -2.11 -18.84 0.98
CA ALA A 152 -1.66 -20.01 1.73
C ALA A 152 -2.45 -21.28 1.34
N GLU A 153 -3.78 -21.18 1.27
CA GLU A 153 -4.64 -22.30 0.85
C GLU A 153 -4.29 -22.81 -0.55
N ARG A 154 -4.11 -21.89 -1.51
CA ARG A 154 -3.73 -22.24 -2.88
C ARG A 154 -2.37 -22.95 -2.92
N LEU A 155 -1.39 -22.43 -2.19
CA LEU A 155 -0.03 -23.00 -2.19
C LEU A 155 -0.01 -24.39 -1.53
N ARG A 156 -0.72 -24.60 -0.42
CA ARG A 156 -0.88 -25.93 0.20
C ARG A 156 -1.49 -26.94 -0.76
N ASN A 157 -2.56 -26.56 -1.47
CA ASN A 157 -3.20 -27.45 -2.44
C ASN A 157 -2.24 -27.85 -3.57
N LEU A 158 -1.41 -26.92 -4.05
CA LEU A 158 -0.40 -27.21 -5.06
C LEU A 158 0.69 -28.16 -4.55
N LEU A 159 1.16 -27.98 -3.31
CA LEU A 159 2.12 -28.89 -2.67
C LEU A 159 1.54 -30.30 -2.48
N GLN A 160 0.29 -30.43 -2.06
CA GLN A 160 -0.36 -31.74 -1.92
C GLN A 160 -0.53 -32.46 -3.26
N GLN A 161 -0.89 -31.73 -4.32
CA GLN A 161 -0.99 -32.29 -5.68
C GLN A 161 0.36 -32.71 -6.25
N SER A 162 1.41 -31.95 -5.90
CA SER A 162 2.80 -32.24 -6.25
C SER A 162 3.25 -33.58 -5.65
N ASN A 163 3.05 -33.78 -4.35
CA ASN A 163 3.51 -34.98 -3.65
C ASN A 163 2.78 -36.24 -4.12
N ARG A 164 1.47 -36.17 -4.38
CA ARG A 164 0.70 -37.31 -4.91
C ARG A 164 1.21 -37.80 -6.27
N ARG A 165 1.66 -36.88 -7.14
CA ARG A 165 2.19 -37.25 -8.46
C ARG A 165 3.56 -37.92 -8.37
N GLU A 166 4.34 -37.61 -7.34
CA GLU A 166 5.64 -38.23 -7.10
C GLU A 166 5.45 -39.65 -6.55
N GLU A 167 4.50 -39.85 -5.63
CA GLU A 167 4.12 -41.18 -5.10
C GLU A 167 3.52 -42.13 -6.17
N GLU A 168 2.92 -41.59 -7.24
CA GLU A 168 2.38 -42.39 -8.37
C GLU A 168 3.45 -42.79 -9.41
N GLN A 169 4.66 -42.22 -9.34
CA GLN A 169 5.76 -42.47 -10.28
C GLN A 169 6.85 -43.39 -9.73
N ASP A 170 6.85 -43.63 -8.41
CA ASP A 170 7.73 -44.56 -7.69
C ASP A 170 7.08 -45.94 -7.50
#